data_AF-A0A1I3U0W3-F1
#
_entry.id   AF-A0A1I3U0W3-F1
#
_cell.length_a   1.000
_cell.length_b   1.000
_cell.length_c   1.000
_cell.angle_alpha   90.00
_cell.angle_beta   90.00
_cell.angle_gamma   90.00
#
_symmetry.space_group_name_H-M   'P 1'
#
loop_
_entity.id
_entity.type
_entity.pdbx_description
1 polymer ?
#
loop_
_entity_poly.entity_id
_entity_poly.type
_entity_poly.pdbx_seq_one_letter_code
_entity_poly.pdbx_strand_id
1 'polypeptide(L)'
;MRTILLIVSIFYLTLVNSFGQSDMPKNLKQTVSYLDKDCSDSLKLIIKSTDDKELKKLIYPFGNSQYKTIYYWSNNDKSGIYKYLTKKGIDNFKEEVILSNYKRHLNNTVVSEDSLLKPYLKIEAKWRVEDNNRFSTDTLRGVYIPKDLEDCFKQINIIWDENERNQILKWDENEFAGKAHFGFGMWMRNNWQLWKGSRLSRYFKDFKITHPDDMTGIILVSYYRFLSKKEIELQEQIKDVRDFWTNAEEQELNRIREEFVKYKIGDVVEYYFNYGYVSEEQERNYDDGRCIAKGIIIERNDIDFLLKIKVIEACDKKGIIYYDNEGEMIYDPKTKKWNNPKKRIIKKMKVNQEQWFKYDDWETIEDDL
;
A
#
# COMPACT_ATOMS: atom_id res chain seq x y z
N MET A 1 39.24 52.86 -24.01
CA MET A 1 39.63 52.49 -22.63
C MET A 1 38.67 51.40 -22.16
N ARG A 2 39.23 50.25 -21.77
CA ARG A 2 38.55 48.98 -21.56
C ARG A 2 37.69 48.99 -20.29
N THR A 3 36.43 48.60 -20.43
CA THR A 3 35.51 48.26 -19.34
C THR A 3 35.81 46.84 -18.86
N ILE A 4 36.11 46.70 -17.58
CA ILE A 4 36.36 45.42 -16.89
C ILE A 4 35.00 44.84 -16.49
N LEU A 5 34.61 43.71 -17.07
CA LEU A 5 33.49 42.90 -16.56
C LEU A 5 34.07 41.76 -15.71
N LEU A 6 33.77 41.81 -14.41
CA LEU A 6 34.06 40.77 -13.43
C LEU A 6 33.12 39.57 -13.68
N ILE A 7 33.68 38.45 -14.15
CA ILE A 7 33.04 37.14 -14.13
C ILE A 7 33.30 36.54 -12.75
N VAL A 8 32.31 36.65 -11.85
CA VAL A 8 32.30 35.87 -10.60
C VAL A 8 31.59 34.55 -10.92
N SER A 9 32.40 33.53 -11.16
CA SER A 9 31.96 32.15 -11.36
C SER A 9 31.35 31.61 -10.07
N ILE A 10 30.02 31.67 -9.97
CA ILE A 10 29.26 31.01 -8.91
C ILE A 10 29.21 29.51 -9.26
N PHE A 11 30.14 28.74 -8.68
CA PHE A 11 30.10 27.28 -8.62
C PHE A 11 29.04 26.86 -7.57
N TYR A 12 27.76 26.88 -7.94
CA TYR A 12 26.76 26.05 -7.24
C TYR A 12 26.89 24.63 -7.79
N LEU A 13 27.73 23.82 -7.12
CA LEU A 13 27.65 22.37 -7.23
C LEU A 13 26.33 21.93 -6.59
N THR A 14 25.28 21.85 -7.40
CA THR A 14 24.06 21.11 -7.09
C THR A 14 24.40 19.62 -7.01
N LEU A 15 24.85 19.17 -5.85
CA LEU A 15 24.73 17.78 -5.44
C LEU A 15 23.27 17.54 -5.05
N VAL A 16 22.41 17.44 -6.05
CA VAL A 16 21.05 16.96 -5.88
C VAL A 16 20.93 15.65 -6.65
N ASN A 17 20.91 14.57 -5.87
CA ASN A 17 20.24 13.31 -6.15
C ASN A 17 20.54 12.61 -7.47
N SER A 18 21.76 12.09 -7.60
CA SER A 18 21.99 10.83 -8.30
C SER A 18 21.99 9.66 -7.30
N PHE A 19 20.91 9.47 -6.55
CA PHE A 19 20.60 8.17 -5.91
C PHE A 19 19.69 7.34 -6.83
N GLY A 20 19.95 7.41 -8.14
CA GLY A 20 19.46 6.44 -9.10
C GLY A 20 20.28 5.16 -8.96
N GLN A 21 19.66 4.09 -8.47
CA GLN A 21 20.16 2.72 -8.60
C GLN A 21 21.52 2.40 -7.93
N SER A 22 21.75 2.84 -6.69
CA SER A 22 22.76 2.18 -5.85
C SER A 22 22.28 0.75 -5.55
N ASP A 23 23.09 -0.28 -5.82
CA ASP A 23 22.81 -1.68 -5.47
C ASP A 23 22.20 -1.76 -4.06
N MET A 24 20.95 -2.18 -3.91
CA MET A 24 20.32 -2.34 -2.59
C MET A 24 21.10 -3.37 -1.75
N PRO A 25 21.17 -3.24 -0.41
CA PRO A 25 21.91 -4.19 0.40
C PRO A 25 21.37 -5.61 0.21
N LYS A 26 22.28 -6.58 0.03
CA LYS A 26 21.96 -7.99 -0.24
C LYS A 26 21.85 -8.84 1.01
N ASN A 27 22.36 -8.35 2.15
CA ASN A 27 22.38 -9.06 3.44
C ASN A 27 22.65 -8.07 4.59
N LEU A 28 22.58 -8.57 5.83
CA LEU A 28 22.74 -7.76 7.05
C LEU A 28 24.12 -7.10 7.20
N LYS A 29 25.17 -7.68 6.62
CA LYS A 29 26.49 -7.04 6.62
C LYS A 29 26.49 -5.80 5.72
N GLN A 30 25.88 -5.90 4.53
CA GLN A 30 25.78 -4.77 3.64
C GLN A 30 24.88 -3.68 4.21
N THR A 31 23.74 -4.01 4.85
CA THR A 31 22.87 -2.98 5.45
C THR A 31 23.65 -2.06 6.39
N VAL A 32 24.59 -2.59 7.18
CA VAL A 32 25.47 -1.78 8.05
C VAL A 32 26.29 -0.78 7.24
N SER A 33 26.97 -1.23 6.17
CA SER A 33 27.81 -0.37 5.34
C SER A 33 27.02 0.75 4.63
N TYR A 34 25.76 0.49 4.27
CA TYR A 34 24.89 1.53 3.70
C TYR A 34 24.40 2.49 4.79
N LEU A 35 23.94 1.98 5.92
CA LEU A 35 23.41 2.80 7.01
C LEU A 35 24.49 3.68 7.66
N ASP A 36 25.74 3.25 7.71
CA ASP A 36 26.84 4.11 8.18
C ASP A 36 27.04 5.38 7.34
N LYS A 37 26.73 5.30 6.04
CA LYS A 37 26.81 6.44 5.11
C LYS A 37 25.53 7.25 5.06
N ASP A 38 24.39 6.58 5.16
CA ASP A 38 23.06 7.18 4.95
C ASP A 38 22.46 7.78 6.24
N CYS A 39 22.66 7.15 7.40
CA CYS A 39 22.15 7.67 8.67
C CYS A 39 22.97 8.88 9.12
N SER A 40 22.26 9.97 9.46
CA SER A 40 22.86 11.11 10.15
C SER A 40 23.41 10.72 11.54
N ASP A 41 24.40 11.45 12.03
CA ASP A 41 24.99 11.19 13.35
C ASP A 41 23.97 11.32 14.48
N SER A 42 23.02 12.26 14.35
CA SER A 42 21.89 12.39 15.28
C SER A 42 21.02 11.14 15.30
N LEU A 43 20.65 10.61 14.13
CA LEU A 43 19.84 9.38 14.06
C LEU A 43 20.60 8.17 14.61
N LYS A 44 21.91 8.05 14.33
CA LYS A 44 22.76 6.99 14.90
C LYS A 44 22.74 7.03 16.43
N LEU A 45 22.87 8.22 17.04
CA LEU A 45 22.81 8.38 18.50
C LEU A 45 21.45 7.94 19.07
N ILE A 46 20.35 8.31 18.42
CA ILE A 46 18.99 7.92 18.84
C ILE A 46 18.81 6.41 18.72
N ILE A 47 19.22 5.79 17.61
CA ILE A 47 19.16 4.33 17.44
C ILE A 47 19.96 3.62 18.53
N LYS A 48 21.14 4.15 18.88
CA LYS A 48 22.03 3.56 19.87
C LYS A 48 21.40 3.50 21.27
N SER A 49 20.66 4.53 21.65
CA SER A 49 20.06 4.68 22.99
C SER A 49 18.62 4.16 23.11
N THR A 50 17.87 4.04 22.02
CA THR A 50 16.45 3.64 22.04
C THR A 50 16.29 2.16 22.41
N ASP A 51 15.30 1.82 23.24
CA ASP A 51 14.96 0.43 23.58
C ASP A 51 14.63 -0.40 22.33
N ASP A 52 15.01 -1.68 22.32
CA ASP A 52 14.82 -2.56 21.16
C ASP A 52 13.35 -2.66 20.73
N LYS A 53 12.40 -2.55 21.66
CA LYS A 53 10.95 -2.61 21.38
C LYS A 53 10.44 -1.35 20.68
N GLU A 54 11.14 -0.24 20.85
CA GLU A 54 10.76 1.09 20.37
C GLU A 54 11.48 1.48 19.08
N LEU A 55 12.54 0.75 18.69
CA LEU A 55 13.35 1.03 17.51
C LEU A 55 12.53 1.21 16.23
N LYS A 56 11.48 0.42 16.06
CA LYS A 56 10.62 0.49 14.87
C LYS A 56 10.02 1.88 14.67
N LYS A 57 9.70 2.60 15.76
CA LYS A 57 9.10 3.95 15.71
C LYS A 57 10.07 5.03 15.20
N LEU A 58 11.35 4.68 15.02
CA LEU A 58 12.37 5.57 14.49
C LEU A 58 12.40 5.63 12.96
N ILE A 59 11.58 4.83 12.26
CA ILE A 59 11.57 4.76 10.80
C ILE A 59 10.15 4.86 10.24
N TYR A 60 10.02 5.43 9.04
CA TYR A 60 8.75 5.45 8.31
C TYR A 60 8.23 4.01 8.06
N PRO A 61 6.90 3.77 8.02
CA PRO A 61 5.79 4.67 8.36
C PRO A 61 5.46 4.69 9.86
N PHE A 62 6.34 4.15 10.71
CA PHE A 62 6.07 3.99 12.13
C PHE A 62 6.52 5.23 12.92
N GLY A 63 5.70 5.66 13.87
CA GLY A 63 5.97 6.88 14.63
C GLY A 63 5.98 8.14 13.74
N ASN A 64 6.70 9.18 14.18
CA ASN A 64 6.76 10.48 13.49
C ASN A 64 8.02 10.62 12.61
N SER A 65 8.74 9.52 12.34
CA SER A 65 10.00 9.55 11.58
C SER A 65 9.77 9.64 10.08
N GLN A 66 10.54 10.50 9.42
CA GLN A 66 10.56 10.61 7.96
C GLN A 66 11.67 9.75 7.31
N TYR A 67 12.44 8.99 8.09
CA TYR A 67 13.52 8.16 7.57
C TYR A 67 12.97 6.91 6.88
N LYS A 68 13.08 6.86 5.55
CA LYS A 68 12.41 5.86 4.68
C LYS A 68 13.31 4.75 4.15
N THR A 69 14.63 4.88 4.25
CA THR A 69 15.61 3.97 3.63
C THR A 69 15.36 2.50 3.99
N ILE A 70 15.24 2.19 5.28
CA ILE A 70 15.02 0.81 5.75
C ILE A 70 13.68 0.27 5.23
N TYR A 71 12.61 1.06 5.29
CA TYR A 71 11.29 0.70 4.79
C TYR A 71 11.31 0.33 3.30
N TYR A 72 11.99 1.13 2.47
CA TYR A 72 12.10 0.84 1.04
C TYR A 72 12.88 -0.44 0.77
N TRP A 73 13.88 -0.78 1.57
CA TRP A 73 14.58 -2.05 1.43
C TRP A 73 13.77 -3.26 1.89
N SER A 74 13.00 -3.11 2.97
CA SER A 74 12.26 -4.20 3.63
C SER A 74 10.88 -4.46 3.04
N ASN A 75 10.33 -3.54 2.25
CA ASN A 75 9.03 -3.67 1.57
C ASN A 75 9.15 -3.82 0.05
N ASN A 76 10.37 -3.87 -0.48
CA ASN A 76 10.62 -4.16 -1.89
C ASN A 76 11.08 -5.62 -2.06
N ASP A 77 10.23 -6.48 -2.61
CA ASP A 77 10.55 -7.89 -2.83
C ASP A 77 11.74 -8.14 -3.77
N LYS A 78 12.13 -7.16 -4.58
CA LYS A 78 13.28 -7.25 -5.48
C LYS A 78 14.59 -7.02 -4.74
N SER A 79 14.53 -6.33 -3.60
CA SER A 79 15.66 -6.04 -2.73
C SER A 79 16.37 -7.32 -2.27
N GLY A 80 17.70 -7.30 -2.28
CA GLY A 80 18.49 -8.45 -1.86
C GLY A 80 18.28 -8.78 -0.39
N ILE A 81 18.20 -7.77 0.49
CA ILE A 81 17.95 -7.96 1.93
C ILE A 81 16.54 -8.48 2.20
N TYR A 82 15.54 -8.06 1.42
CA TYR A 82 14.18 -8.63 1.51
C TYR A 82 14.22 -10.15 1.28
N LYS A 83 14.79 -10.56 0.15
CA LYS A 83 14.91 -11.98 -0.23
C LYS A 83 15.74 -12.76 0.78
N TYR A 84 16.82 -12.15 1.27
CA TYR A 84 17.70 -12.71 2.29
C TYR A 84 16.93 -13.06 3.57
N LEU A 85 16.21 -12.09 4.14
CA LEU A 85 15.46 -12.27 5.38
C LEU A 85 14.26 -13.21 5.21
N THR A 86 13.54 -13.13 4.10
CA THR A 86 12.47 -14.09 3.78
C THR A 86 13.01 -15.52 3.68
N LYS A 87 14.16 -15.74 3.02
CA LYS A 87 14.79 -17.07 2.97
C LYS A 87 15.19 -17.58 4.36
N LYS A 88 15.50 -16.68 5.29
CA LYS A 88 15.78 -17.00 6.69
C LYS A 88 14.52 -17.21 7.55
N GLY A 89 13.32 -17.01 6.98
CA GLY A 89 12.04 -17.21 7.67
C GLY A 89 11.51 -15.96 8.38
N ILE A 90 12.04 -14.77 8.07
CA ILE A 90 11.57 -13.48 8.58
C ILE A 90 10.68 -12.80 7.53
N ASP A 91 9.37 -12.84 7.77
CA ASP A 91 8.37 -12.30 6.87
C ASP A 91 7.88 -10.92 7.34
N ASN A 92 7.57 -10.78 8.63
CA ASN A 92 6.88 -9.64 9.22
C ASN A 92 7.79 -8.67 10.00
N PHE A 93 9.04 -9.06 10.30
CA PHE A 93 9.94 -8.30 11.19
C PHE A 93 11.24 -7.85 10.50
N LYS A 94 11.20 -7.58 9.20
CA LYS A 94 12.42 -7.29 8.42
C LYS A 94 13.07 -5.99 8.89
N GLU A 95 12.28 -4.95 9.08
CA GLU A 95 12.70 -3.64 9.58
C GLU A 95 13.36 -3.75 10.95
N GLU A 96 12.70 -4.44 11.88
CA GLU A 96 13.17 -4.61 13.25
C GLU A 96 14.48 -5.38 13.29
N VAL A 97 14.62 -6.41 12.46
CA VAL A 97 15.87 -7.17 12.34
C VAL A 97 17.01 -6.28 11.81
N ILE A 98 16.75 -5.46 10.78
CA ILE A 98 17.74 -4.53 10.20
C ILE A 98 18.16 -3.48 11.24
N LEU A 99 17.20 -2.84 11.90
CA LEU A 99 17.45 -1.84 12.95
C LEU A 99 18.23 -2.43 14.12
N SER A 100 17.82 -3.60 14.60
CA SER A 100 18.45 -4.24 15.74
C SER A 100 19.87 -4.73 15.40
N ASN A 101 20.11 -5.15 14.16
CA ASN A 101 21.46 -5.42 13.67
C ASN A 101 22.32 -4.14 13.65
N TYR A 102 21.77 -3.04 13.14
CA TYR A 102 22.49 -1.78 13.05
C TYR A 102 22.79 -1.18 14.43
N LYS A 103 21.85 -1.22 15.37
CA LYS A 103 22.08 -0.80 16.77
C LYS A 103 23.24 -1.56 17.41
N ARG A 104 23.32 -2.88 17.20
CA ARG A 104 24.41 -3.71 17.73
C ARG A 104 25.77 -3.29 17.15
N HIS A 105 25.81 -3.01 15.85
CA HIS A 105 27.00 -2.45 15.19
C HIS A 105 27.42 -1.12 15.83
N LEU A 106 26.50 -0.16 16.01
CA LEU A 106 26.79 1.13 16.66
C LEU A 106 27.28 1.00 18.11
N ASN A 107 26.90 -0.09 18.79
CA ASN A 107 27.32 -0.45 20.13
C ASN A 107 28.56 -1.37 20.16
N ASN A 108 29.21 -1.64 19.02
CA ASN A 108 30.33 -2.57 18.89
C ASN A 108 30.05 -3.96 19.50
N THR A 109 28.79 -4.39 19.47
CA THR A 109 28.35 -5.65 20.07
C THR A 109 28.37 -6.75 19.00
N VAL A 110 29.26 -7.73 19.17
CA VAL A 110 29.34 -8.89 18.27
C VAL A 110 28.34 -9.95 18.71
N VAL A 111 27.36 -10.23 17.85
CA VAL A 111 26.34 -11.27 18.07
C VAL A 111 26.23 -12.12 16.81
N SER A 112 26.11 -13.44 16.95
CA SER A 112 25.87 -14.29 15.78
C SER A 112 24.52 -13.97 15.15
N GLU A 113 24.44 -14.07 13.81
CA GLU A 113 23.18 -13.84 13.09
C GLU A 113 22.06 -14.73 13.64
N ASP A 114 22.34 -16.00 13.93
CA ASP A 114 21.34 -16.91 14.50
C ASP A 114 20.77 -16.40 15.83
N SER A 115 21.61 -15.81 16.69
CA SER A 115 21.17 -15.25 17.96
C SER A 115 20.33 -13.98 17.76
N LEU A 116 20.67 -13.15 16.77
CA LEU A 116 19.88 -11.99 16.35
C LEU A 116 18.49 -12.39 15.85
N LEU A 117 18.41 -13.42 15.00
CA LEU A 117 17.17 -13.81 14.32
C LEU A 117 16.23 -14.65 15.19
N LYS A 118 16.77 -15.44 16.11
CA LYS A 118 16.02 -16.37 16.98
C LYS A 118 14.76 -15.77 17.63
N PRO A 119 14.77 -14.58 18.27
CA PRO A 119 13.56 -14.02 18.87
C PRO A 119 12.45 -13.77 17.84
N TYR A 120 12.79 -13.25 16.66
CA TYR A 120 11.81 -12.98 15.59
C TYR A 120 11.27 -14.28 14.99
N LEU A 121 12.13 -15.27 14.73
CA LEU A 121 11.72 -16.58 14.21
C LEU A 121 10.73 -17.29 15.14
N LYS A 122 10.88 -17.14 16.46
CA LYS A 122 9.93 -17.66 17.44
C LYS A 122 8.55 -17.03 17.28
N ILE A 123 8.49 -15.71 17.06
CA ILE A 123 7.23 -14.99 16.85
C ILE A 123 6.61 -15.38 15.51
N GLU A 124 7.40 -15.44 14.43
CA GLU A 124 6.95 -15.88 13.10
C GLU A 124 6.33 -17.28 13.14
N ALA A 125 6.96 -18.22 13.84
CA ALA A 125 6.44 -19.56 14.00
C ALA A 125 5.08 -19.56 14.73
N LYS A 126 4.95 -18.79 15.83
CA LYS A 126 3.69 -18.63 16.55
C LYS A 126 2.61 -18.05 15.64
N TRP A 127 2.94 -16.99 14.90
CA TRP A 127 2.01 -16.29 14.00
C TRP A 127 1.53 -17.17 12.85
N ARG A 128 2.38 -18.04 12.30
CA ARG A 128 1.97 -19.04 11.29
C ARG A 128 0.93 -20.02 11.83
N VAL A 129 1.08 -20.47 13.07
CA VAL A 129 0.10 -21.38 13.71
C VAL A 129 -1.22 -20.66 13.93
N GLU A 130 -1.18 -19.43 14.45
CA GLU A 130 -2.36 -18.58 14.64
C GLU A 130 -3.11 -18.32 13.31
N ASP A 131 -2.37 -17.99 12.24
CA ASP A 131 -2.95 -17.66 10.93
C ASP A 131 -3.74 -18.83 10.33
N ASN A 132 -3.33 -20.08 10.58
CA ASN A 132 -4.03 -21.28 10.10
C ASN A 132 -5.45 -21.41 10.71
N ASN A 133 -5.65 -20.94 11.93
CA ASN A 133 -6.90 -21.08 12.69
C ASN A 133 -7.58 -19.73 12.98
N ARG A 134 -7.21 -18.68 12.26
CA ARG A 134 -7.58 -17.30 12.61
C ARG A 134 -9.08 -16.99 12.59
N PHE A 135 -9.86 -17.77 11.84
CA PHE A 135 -11.31 -17.59 11.72
C PHE A 135 -12.11 -18.35 12.79
N SER A 136 -11.45 -19.07 13.70
CA SER A 136 -12.09 -19.80 14.79
C SER A 136 -11.46 -19.52 16.16
N THR A 137 -10.17 -19.17 16.20
CA THR A 137 -9.48 -18.84 17.45
C THR A 137 -10.02 -17.57 18.10
N ASP A 138 -9.97 -17.53 19.42
CA ASP A 138 -10.36 -16.38 20.23
C ASP A 138 -9.24 -15.35 20.41
N THR A 139 -8.01 -15.70 20.06
CA THR A 139 -6.85 -14.86 20.31
C THR A 139 -5.94 -14.84 19.10
N LEU A 140 -5.62 -13.66 18.60
CA LEU A 140 -4.63 -13.46 17.55
C LEU A 140 -3.63 -12.42 18.02
N ARG A 141 -2.34 -12.69 17.84
CA ARG A 141 -1.27 -11.74 18.18
C ARG A 141 -1.30 -11.29 19.64
N GLY A 142 -1.84 -12.12 20.53
CA GLY A 142 -2.02 -11.82 21.95
C GLY A 142 -3.23 -10.94 22.29
N VAL A 143 -4.11 -10.66 21.32
CA VAL A 143 -5.34 -9.88 21.49
C VAL A 143 -6.54 -10.80 21.36
N TYR A 144 -7.47 -10.70 22.32
CA TYR A 144 -8.76 -11.37 22.21
C TYR A 144 -9.59 -10.76 21.07
N ILE A 145 -10.13 -11.63 20.22
CA ILE A 145 -10.91 -11.28 19.04
C ILE A 145 -12.37 -11.52 19.36
N PRO A 146 -13.27 -10.53 19.38
CA PRO A 146 -14.68 -10.79 19.62
C PRO A 146 -15.28 -11.79 18.61
N LYS A 147 -16.26 -12.61 19.01
CA LYS A 147 -16.92 -13.55 18.08
C LYS A 147 -18.13 -12.95 17.35
N ASP A 148 -18.76 -11.94 17.95
CA ASP A 148 -19.98 -11.27 17.47
C ASP A 148 -20.09 -9.86 18.09
N LEU A 149 -21.19 -9.16 17.81
CA LEU A 149 -21.42 -7.79 18.25
C LEU A 149 -21.57 -7.65 19.78
N GLU A 150 -22.22 -8.59 20.44
CA GLU A 150 -22.39 -8.57 21.90
C GLU A 150 -21.04 -8.78 22.60
N ASP A 151 -20.21 -9.68 22.08
CA ASP A 151 -18.85 -9.89 22.55
C ASP A 151 -17.98 -8.66 22.32
N CYS A 152 -18.19 -7.91 21.24
CA CYS A 152 -17.54 -6.61 21.04
C CYS A 152 -17.85 -5.66 22.20
N PHE A 153 -19.12 -5.53 22.58
CA PHE A 153 -19.54 -4.63 23.66
C PHE A 153 -18.88 -4.99 24.99
N LYS A 154 -18.73 -6.29 25.29
CA LYS A 154 -18.03 -6.77 26.48
C LYS A 154 -16.57 -6.34 26.47
N GLN A 155 -15.87 -6.50 25.34
CA GLN A 155 -14.48 -6.06 25.22
C GLN A 155 -14.35 -4.53 25.30
N ILE A 156 -15.27 -3.80 24.68
CA ILE A 156 -15.26 -2.33 24.73
C ILE A 156 -15.48 -1.84 26.16
N ASN A 157 -16.37 -2.45 26.95
CA ASN A 157 -16.58 -2.11 28.37
C ASN A 157 -15.36 -2.42 29.27
N ILE A 158 -14.46 -3.31 28.84
CA ILE A 158 -13.18 -3.55 29.51
C ILE A 158 -12.17 -2.45 29.15
N ILE A 159 -12.23 -1.94 27.91
CA ILE A 159 -11.31 -0.92 27.40
C ILE A 159 -11.70 0.49 27.88
N TRP A 160 -12.97 0.82 27.83
CA TRP A 160 -13.53 2.10 28.28
C TRP A 160 -14.19 1.92 29.63
N ASP A 161 -13.70 2.65 30.61
CA ASP A 161 -14.24 2.71 31.96
C ASP A 161 -15.60 3.43 31.99
N GLU A 162 -16.19 3.52 33.18
CA GLU A 162 -17.50 4.17 33.35
C GLU A 162 -17.48 5.66 33.02
N ASN A 163 -16.37 6.36 33.33
CA ASN A 163 -16.24 7.78 33.03
C ASN A 163 -16.20 7.99 31.52
N GLU A 164 -15.41 7.21 30.77
CA GLU A 164 -15.37 7.30 29.31
C GLU A 164 -16.73 7.02 28.68
N ARG A 165 -17.44 5.98 29.14
CA ARG A 165 -18.81 5.69 28.66
C ARG A 165 -19.78 6.83 28.95
N ASN A 166 -19.69 7.45 30.12
CA ASN A 166 -20.50 8.61 30.48
C ASN A 166 -20.16 9.86 29.65
N GLN A 167 -18.91 10.03 29.19
CA GLN A 167 -18.56 11.09 28.26
C GLN A 167 -19.10 10.81 26.86
N ILE A 168 -19.03 9.56 26.39
CA ILE A 168 -19.58 9.15 25.09
C ILE A 168 -21.07 9.48 25.00
N LEU A 169 -21.83 9.23 26.07
CA LEU A 169 -23.26 9.54 26.13
C LEU A 169 -23.61 11.04 26.09
N LYS A 170 -22.63 11.94 26.17
CA LYS A 170 -22.84 13.39 25.98
C LYS A 170 -22.81 13.81 24.51
N TRP A 171 -22.28 12.96 23.64
CA TRP A 171 -22.32 13.16 22.20
C TRP A 171 -23.59 12.53 21.62
N ASP A 172 -24.02 13.00 20.45
CA ASP A 172 -24.97 12.25 19.65
C ASP A 172 -24.30 11.07 18.92
N GLU A 173 -25.11 10.21 18.31
CA GLU A 173 -24.65 8.98 17.65
C GLU A 173 -23.64 9.26 16.52
N ASN A 174 -23.89 10.29 15.71
CA ASN A 174 -23.04 10.64 14.57
C ASN A 174 -21.73 11.29 15.04
N GLU A 175 -21.81 12.15 16.04
CA GLU A 175 -20.64 12.77 16.66
C GLU A 175 -19.72 11.71 17.27
N PHE A 176 -20.28 10.75 18.03
CA PHE A 176 -19.49 9.65 18.58
C PHE A 176 -18.87 8.79 17.47
N ALA A 177 -19.69 8.34 16.50
CA ALA A 177 -19.21 7.48 15.42
C ALA A 177 -18.07 8.14 14.63
N GLY A 178 -18.22 9.42 14.28
CA GLY A 178 -17.20 10.20 13.57
C GLY A 178 -15.91 10.38 14.38
N LYS A 179 -16.00 10.77 15.65
CA LYS A 179 -14.83 10.93 16.53
C LYS A 179 -14.09 9.62 16.79
N ALA A 180 -14.84 8.53 16.98
CA ALA A 180 -14.27 7.23 17.26
C ALA A 180 -13.68 6.56 16.01
N HIS A 181 -14.14 6.92 14.79
CA HIS A 181 -13.80 6.21 13.54
C HIS A 181 -12.30 6.08 13.29
N PHE A 182 -11.57 7.20 13.39
CA PHE A 182 -10.13 7.22 13.16
C PHE A 182 -9.35 6.87 14.43
N GLY A 183 -9.85 7.15 15.63
CA GLY A 183 -9.16 6.72 16.86
C GLY A 183 -9.36 5.23 17.14
N PHE A 184 -10.42 4.94 17.88
CA PHE A 184 -10.73 3.59 18.35
C PHE A 184 -11.13 2.64 17.22
N GLY A 185 -11.77 3.14 16.15
CA GLY A 185 -12.07 2.36 14.95
C GLY A 185 -10.79 1.81 14.30
N MET A 186 -9.77 2.65 14.08
CA MET A 186 -8.47 2.17 13.58
C MET A 186 -7.85 1.14 14.52
N TRP A 187 -7.92 1.37 15.83
CA TRP A 187 -7.45 0.41 16.83
C TRP A 187 -8.17 -0.94 16.67
N MET A 188 -9.49 -0.97 16.54
CA MET A 188 -10.26 -2.20 16.34
C MET A 188 -9.88 -2.91 15.04
N ARG A 189 -9.77 -2.19 13.91
CA ARG A 189 -9.38 -2.79 12.62
C ARG A 189 -8.05 -3.51 12.69
N ASN A 190 -7.08 -2.92 13.39
CA ASN A 190 -5.74 -3.48 13.55
C ASN A 190 -5.68 -4.59 14.61
N ASN A 191 -6.27 -4.38 15.78
CA ASN A 191 -6.14 -5.30 16.92
C ASN A 191 -7.11 -6.49 16.82
N TRP A 192 -8.31 -6.29 16.29
CA TRP A 192 -9.26 -7.37 16.00
C TRP A 192 -9.05 -7.99 14.60
N GLN A 193 -7.95 -7.61 13.93
CA GLN A 193 -7.43 -8.23 12.72
C GLN A 193 -8.43 -8.21 11.54
N LEU A 194 -9.21 -7.15 11.40
CA LEU A 194 -10.31 -7.09 10.43
C LEU A 194 -9.83 -7.06 8.97
N TRP A 195 -8.71 -6.39 8.67
CA TRP A 195 -8.11 -6.35 7.33
C TRP A 195 -7.68 -7.73 6.82
N LYS A 196 -6.89 -8.45 7.62
CA LYS A 196 -6.33 -9.75 7.23
C LYS A 196 -7.29 -10.91 7.55
N GLY A 197 -8.35 -10.65 8.31
CA GLY A 197 -9.40 -11.60 8.71
C GLY A 197 -9.29 -12.08 10.16
N SER A 198 -10.43 -12.43 10.73
CA SER A 198 -10.59 -12.96 12.08
C SER A 198 -11.98 -13.58 12.22
N ARG A 199 -12.27 -14.27 13.35
CA ARG A 199 -13.62 -14.76 13.62
C ARG A 199 -14.67 -13.63 13.61
N LEU A 200 -14.31 -12.42 14.09
CA LEU A 200 -15.17 -11.24 14.02
C LEU A 200 -15.43 -10.80 12.58
N SER A 201 -14.38 -10.71 11.76
CA SER A 201 -14.57 -10.35 10.35
C SER A 201 -15.43 -11.38 9.60
N ARG A 202 -15.38 -12.65 10.03
CA ARG A 202 -16.22 -13.71 9.45
C ARG A 202 -17.69 -13.49 9.79
N TYR A 203 -17.99 -13.17 11.06
CA TYR A 203 -19.33 -12.79 11.48
C TYR A 203 -19.93 -11.69 10.58
N PHE A 204 -19.17 -10.63 10.27
CA PHE A 204 -19.64 -9.57 9.36
C PHE A 204 -19.75 -10.01 7.89
N LYS A 205 -18.81 -10.84 7.42
CA LYS A 205 -18.85 -11.39 6.06
C LYS A 205 -20.07 -12.29 5.81
N ASP A 206 -20.57 -12.97 6.83
CA ASP A 206 -21.82 -13.73 6.75
C ASP A 206 -23.02 -12.79 6.44
N PHE A 207 -22.93 -11.52 6.83
CA PHE A 207 -23.84 -10.44 6.45
C PHE A 207 -23.40 -9.67 5.18
N LYS A 208 -22.45 -10.18 4.39
CA LYS A 208 -21.91 -9.49 3.20
C LYS A 208 -21.26 -8.14 3.47
N ILE A 209 -20.91 -7.84 4.72
CA ILE A 209 -20.11 -6.66 5.08
C ILE A 209 -18.66 -7.07 5.03
N THR A 210 -17.90 -6.53 4.07
CA THR A 210 -16.53 -6.99 3.77
C THR A 210 -15.45 -5.98 4.09
N HIS A 211 -15.76 -4.69 4.04
CA HIS A 211 -14.80 -3.63 4.32
C HIS A 211 -14.64 -3.42 5.84
N PRO A 212 -13.41 -3.43 6.38
CA PRO A 212 -13.18 -3.23 7.81
C PRO A 212 -13.68 -1.91 8.38
N ASP A 213 -13.71 -0.85 7.58
CA ASP A 213 -14.26 0.44 8.04
C ASP A 213 -15.77 0.31 8.34
N ASP A 214 -16.53 -0.36 7.48
CA ASP A 214 -17.96 -0.64 7.69
C ASP A 214 -18.19 -1.54 8.90
N MET A 215 -17.38 -2.60 9.04
CA MET A 215 -17.45 -3.49 10.21
C MET A 215 -17.31 -2.69 11.50
N THR A 216 -16.31 -1.80 11.57
CA THR A 216 -16.12 -0.96 12.75
C THR A 216 -17.17 0.13 12.90
N GLY A 217 -17.68 0.69 11.80
CA GLY A 217 -18.78 1.64 11.82
C GLY A 217 -20.02 1.05 12.48
N ILE A 218 -20.42 -0.15 12.06
CA ILE A 218 -21.54 -0.90 12.64
C ILE A 218 -21.29 -1.17 14.13
N ILE A 219 -20.08 -1.59 14.52
CA ILE A 219 -19.75 -1.84 15.93
C ILE A 219 -19.90 -0.56 16.77
N LEU A 220 -19.39 0.57 16.29
CA LEU A 220 -19.44 1.85 17.00
C LEU A 220 -20.88 2.34 17.17
N VAL A 221 -21.64 2.41 16.09
CA VAL A 221 -23.05 2.83 16.12
C VAL A 221 -23.85 1.92 17.04
N SER A 222 -23.68 0.60 16.89
CA SER A 222 -24.37 -0.36 17.74
C SER A 222 -23.96 -0.27 19.21
N TYR A 223 -22.68 0.00 19.50
CA TYR A 223 -22.23 0.19 20.87
C TYR A 223 -22.80 1.47 21.49
N TYR A 224 -22.90 2.57 20.74
CA TYR A 224 -23.56 3.80 21.19
C TYR A 224 -25.05 3.57 21.51
N ARG A 225 -25.77 2.84 20.64
CA ARG A 225 -27.16 2.46 20.86
C ARG A 225 -27.31 1.56 22.08
N PHE A 226 -26.41 0.60 22.27
CA PHE A 226 -26.34 -0.24 23.47
C PHE A 226 -26.18 0.60 24.75
N LEU A 227 -25.23 1.55 24.79
CA LEU A 227 -25.04 2.45 25.94
C LEU A 227 -26.26 3.33 26.20
N SER A 228 -26.88 3.81 25.13
CA SER A 228 -28.05 4.69 25.19
C SER A 228 -29.38 3.94 25.39
N LYS A 229 -29.35 2.61 25.53
CA LYS A 229 -30.51 1.73 25.64
C LYS A 229 -31.51 1.89 24.47
N LYS A 230 -30.98 2.16 23.28
CA LYS A 230 -31.74 2.19 22.02
C LYS A 230 -31.69 0.81 21.36
N GLU A 231 -32.66 0.54 20.50
CA GLU A 231 -32.60 -0.64 19.64
C GLU A 231 -31.38 -0.55 18.72
N ILE A 232 -30.70 -1.69 18.49
CA ILE A 232 -29.49 -1.70 17.65
C ILE A 232 -29.84 -1.50 16.17
N GLU A 233 -30.96 -2.07 15.71
CA GLU A 233 -31.40 -2.04 14.31
C GLU A 233 -30.31 -2.54 13.33
N LEU A 234 -29.63 -3.63 13.69
CA LEU A 234 -28.50 -4.16 12.92
C LEU A 234 -28.84 -4.41 11.44
N GLN A 235 -30.06 -4.86 11.14
CA GLN A 235 -30.48 -5.11 9.76
C GLN A 235 -30.59 -3.83 8.92
N GLU A 236 -30.98 -2.71 9.55
CA GLU A 236 -31.03 -1.41 8.89
C GLU A 236 -29.61 -0.90 8.61
N GLN A 237 -28.73 -0.96 9.61
CA GLN A 237 -27.31 -0.60 9.42
C GLN A 237 -26.65 -1.43 8.29
N ILE A 238 -26.95 -2.74 8.21
CA ILE A 238 -26.45 -3.61 7.13
C ILE A 238 -27.02 -3.18 5.77
N LYS A 239 -28.30 -2.82 5.72
CA LYS A 239 -28.96 -2.35 4.50
C LYS A 239 -28.32 -1.06 4.02
N ASP A 240 -28.12 -0.08 4.89
CA ASP A 240 -27.53 1.22 4.53
C ASP A 240 -26.13 1.08 3.94
N VAL A 241 -25.28 0.23 4.54
CA VAL A 241 -23.94 -0.04 4.00
C VAL A 241 -24.03 -0.69 2.62
N ARG A 242 -24.93 -1.65 2.41
CA ARG A 242 -25.10 -2.32 1.11
C ARG A 242 -25.61 -1.36 0.05
N ASP A 243 -26.59 -0.53 0.39
CA ASP A 243 -27.16 0.45 -0.53
C ASP A 243 -26.10 1.49 -0.91
N PHE A 244 -25.26 1.93 0.05
CA PHE A 244 -24.13 2.82 -0.24
C PHE A 244 -23.17 2.23 -1.27
N TRP A 245 -22.68 1.00 -1.06
CA TRP A 245 -21.74 0.37 -2.00
C TRP A 245 -22.39 0.04 -3.35
N THR A 246 -23.65 -0.38 -3.38
CA THR A 246 -24.38 -0.63 -4.62
C THR A 246 -24.50 0.65 -5.44
N ASN A 247 -24.89 1.76 -4.80
CA ASN A 247 -24.99 3.06 -5.46
C ASN A 247 -23.61 3.57 -5.92
N ALA A 248 -22.56 3.37 -5.13
CA ALA A 248 -21.20 3.76 -5.50
C ALA A 248 -20.69 2.96 -6.73
N GLU A 249 -20.93 1.65 -6.77
CA GLU A 249 -20.61 0.81 -7.92
C GLU A 249 -21.40 1.23 -9.18
N GLU A 250 -22.69 1.53 -9.03
CA GLU A 250 -23.52 2.01 -10.14
C GLU A 250 -23.07 3.38 -10.67
N GLN A 251 -22.74 4.32 -9.78
CA GLN A 251 -22.21 5.63 -10.15
C GLN A 251 -20.88 5.51 -10.88
N GLU A 252 -19.96 4.68 -10.39
CA GLU A 252 -18.68 4.45 -11.06
C GLU A 252 -18.86 3.80 -12.44
N LEU A 253 -19.77 2.83 -12.55
CA LEU A 253 -20.10 2.21 -13.84
C LEU A 253 -20.70 3.22 -14.82
N ASN A 254 -21.56 4.12 -14.35
CA ASN A 254 -22.13 5.18 -15.18
C ASN A 254 -21.06 6.18 -15.62
N ARG A 255 -20.14 6.57 -14.73
CA ARG A 255 -18.97 7.40 -15.07
C ARG A 255 -18.13 6.75 -16.17
N ILE A 256 -17.79 5.46 -16.00
CA ILE A 256 -17.05 4.67 -17.00
C ILE A 256 -17.80 4.64 -18.34
N ARG A 257 -19.12 4.45 -18.34
CA ARG A 257 -19.94 4.46 -19.57
C ARG A 257 -19.93 5.83 -20.26
N GLU A 258 -20.11 6.91 -19.50
CA GLU A 258 -20.10 8.28 -20.03
C GLU A 258 -18.74 8.64 -20.65
N GLU A 259 -17.64 8.23 -20.01
CA GLU A 259 -16.29 8.39 -20.54
C GLU A 259 -16.07 7.52 -21.78
N PHE A 260 -16.45 6.24 -21.74
CA PHE A 260 -16.25 5.30 -22.83
C PHE A 260 -17.00 5.68 -24.12
N VAL A 261 -18.18 6.32 -24.02
CA VAL A 261 -18.96 6.78 -25.17
C VAL A 261 -18.21 7.79 -26.04
N LYS A 262 -17.25 8.53 -25.47
CA LYS A 262 -16.44 9.52 -26.19
C LYS A 262 -15.52 8.88 -27.25
N TYR A 263 -15.15 7.62 -27.08
CA TYR A 263 -14.22 6.89 -27.95
C TYR A 263 -14.94 6.23 -29.12
N LYS A 264 -14.76 6.68 -30.36
CA LYS A 264 -15.43 6.11 -31.55
C LYS A 264 -14.44 5.38 -32.45
N ILE A 265 -14.93 4.37 -33.15
CA ILE A 265 -14.13 3.66 -34.15
C ILE A 265 -13.70 4.67 -35.22
N GLY A 266 -12.40 4.72 -35.50
CA GLY A 266 -11.77 5.66 -36.41
C GLY A 266 -11.13 6.86 -35.75
N ASP A 267 -11.43 7.15 -34.48
CA ASP A 267 -10.81 8.27 -33.76
C ASP A 267 -9.32 8.01 -33.56
N VAL A 268 -8.55 9.10 -33.61
CA VAL A 268 -7.14 9.11 -33.19
C VAL A 268 -7.09 9.45 -31.71
N VAL A 269 -6.37 8.63 -30.95
CA VAL A 269 -6.21 8.76 -29.51
C VAL A 269 -4.73 8.83 -29.13
N GLU A 270 -4.45 9.46 -28.00
CA GLU A 270 -3.11 9.64 -27.45
C GLU A 270 -2.84 8.64 -26.33
N TYR A 271 -1.63 8.08 -26.31
CA TYR A 271 -1.28 7.01 -25.37
C TYR A 271 -0.86 7.56 -24.02
N TYR A 272 -1.50 7.10 -22.96
CA TYR A 272 -1.07 7.38 -21.60
C TYR A 272 -0.04 6.32 -21.16
N PHE A 273 1.16 6.74 -20.80
CA PHE A 273 2.29 5.84 -20.49
C PHE A 273 2.19 5.18 -19.10
N ASN A 274 1.02 4.61 -18.76
CA ASN A 274 0.72 3.91 -17.51
C ASN A 274 1.75 2.83 -17.14
N TYR A 275 2.29 2.14 -18.15
CA TYR A 275 3.24 1.03 -17.98
C TYR A 275 4.70 1.45 -18.18
N GLY A 276 4.97 2.77 -18.20
CA GLY A 276 6.28 3.37 -18.37
C GLY A 276 6.79 3.39 -19.82
N TYR A 277 8.09 3.67 -19.95
CA TYR A 277 8.73 4.01 -21.22
C TYR A 277 9.68 2.93 -21.73
N VAL A 278 9.81 2.80 -23.05
CA VAL A 278 10.75 1.85 -23.67
C VAL A 278 12.22 2.32 -23.63
N SER A 279 12.44 3.61 -23.36
CA SER A 279 13.74 4.28 -23.24
C SER A 279 13.64 5.58 -22.42
N GLU A 280 14.75 6.01 -21.81
CA GLU A 280 14.83 7.32 -21.12
C GLU A 280 14.60 8.51 -22.07
N GLU A 281 14.90 8.34 -23.35
CA GLU A 281 14.65 9.37 -24.36
C GLU A 281 13.15 9.54 -24.61
N GLN A 282 12.40 8.43 -24.66
CA GLN A 282 10.94 8.48 -24.76
C GLN A 282 10.33 9.17 -23.54
N GLU A 283 10.80 8.84 -22.34
CA GLU A 283 10.38 9.51 -21.09
C GLU A 283 10.61 11.02 -21.16
N ARG A 284 11.83 11.46 -21.48
CA ARG A 284 12.15 12.89 -21.63
C ARG A 284 11.29 13.59 -22.68
N ASN A 285 11.04 12.94 -23.82
CA ASN A 285 10.23 13.53 -24.89
C ASN A 285 8.76 13.66 -24.50
N TYR A 286 8.22 12.72 -23.72
CA TYR A 286 6.87 12.82 -23.18
C TYR A 286 6.79 13.93 -22.13
N ASP A 287 7.72 13.97 -21.17
CA ASP A 287 7.76 14.99 -20.11
C ASP A 287 7.91 16.42 -20.67
N ASP A 288 8.69 16.58 -21.75
CA ASP A 288 8.86 17.86 -22.44
C ASP A 288 7.68 18.19 -23.41
N GLY A 289 6.65 17.34 -23.49
CA GLY A 289 5.50 17.51 -24.40
C GLY A 289 5.86 17.44 -25.89
N ARG A 290 7.04 16.88 -26.22
CA ARG A 290 7.57 16.84 -27.59
C ARG A 290 7.00 15.70 -28.42
N CYS A 291 6.58 14.62 -27.78
CA CYS A 291 5.97 13.50 -28.47
C CYS A 291 5.05 12.71 -27.55
N ILE A 292 3.87 12.37 -28.07
CA ILE A 292 2.94 11.42 -27.48
C ILE A 292 2.63 10.38 -28.54
N ALA A 293 2.64 9.10 -28.16
CA ALA A 293 2.32 8.03 -29.11
C ALA A 293 0.82 8.09 -29.47
N LYS A 294 0.49 7.85 -30.74
CA LYS A 294 -0.88 7.92 -31.25
C LYS A 294 -1.36 6.60 -31.79
N GLY A 295 -2.63 6.32 -31.59
CA GLY A 295 -3.30 5.13 -32.07
C GLY A 295 -4.62 5.47 -32.75
N ILE A 296 -5.09 4.58 -33.61
CA ILE A 296 -6.44 4.65 -34.19
C ILE A 296 -7.28 3.54 -33.57
N ILE A 297 -8.49 3.87 -33.12
CA ILE A 297 -9.47 2.88 -32.65
C ILE A 297 -10.01 2.10 -33.84
N ILE A 298 -9.84 0.79 -33.84
CA ILE A 298 -10.33 -0.08 -34.93
C ILE A 298 -11.53 -0.94 -34.51
N GLU A 299 -11.64 -1.31 -33.24
CA GLU A 299 -12.76 -2.07 -32.68
C GLU A 299 -13.02 -1.66 -31.23
N ARG A 300 -14.24 -1.93 -30.74
CA ARG A 300 -14.68 -1.65 -29.37
C ARG A 300 -15.29 -2.90 -28.73
N ASN A 301 -15.10 -3.04 -27.43
CA ASN A 301 -15.83 -3.97 -26.59
C ASN A 301 -16.53 -3.18 -25.49
N ASP A 302 -17.83 -2.94 -25.65
CA ASP A 302 -18.65 -2.15 -24.74
C ASP A 302 -18.99 -2.88 -23.43
N ILE A 303 -18.81 -4.20 -23.38
CA ILE A 303 -19.08 -5.01 -22.17
C ILE A 303 -17.93 -4.86 -21.19
N ASP A 304 -16.70 -4.96 -21.69
CA ASP A 304 -15.48 -4.92 -20.87
C ASP A 304 -14.78 -3.55 -20.90
N PHE A 305 -15.37 -2.55 -21.58
CA PHE A 305 -14.80 -1.21 -21.78
C PHE A 305 -13.39 -1.22 -22.37
N LEU A 306 -13.18 -2.05 -23.40
CA LEU A 306 -11.89 -2.19 -24.08
C LEU A 306 -11.90 -1.56 -25.48
N LEU A 307 -10.76 -1.02 -25.88
CA LEU A 307 -10.51 -0.50 -27.21
C LEU A 307 -9.45 -1.36 -27.90
N LYS A 308 -9.72 -1.77 -29.14
CA LYS A 308 -8.66 -2.32 -29.99
C LYS A 308 -8.02 -1.17 -30.75
N ILE A 309 -6.74 -0.95 -30.50
CA ILE A 309 -6.00 0.18 -31.04
C ILE A 309 -4.92 -0.32 -31.99
N LYS A 310 -4.80 0.34 -33.15
CA LYS A 310 -3.64 0.25 -34.03
C LYS A 310 -2.72 1.43 -33.79
N VAL A 311 -1.49 1.20 -33.32
CA VAL A 311 -0.52 2.32 -33.14
C VAL A 311 -0.10 2.84 -34.51
N ILE A 312 -0.24 4.15 -34.71
CA ILE A 312 0.15 4.84 -35.94
C ILE A 312 1.39 5.72 -35.75
N GLU A 313 1.63 6.21 -34.53
CA GLU A 313 2.78 7.04 -34.20
C GLU A 313 3.37 6.58 -32.86
N ALA A 314 4.70 6.54 -32.77
CA ALA A 314 5.39 6.20 -31.53
C ALA A 314 6.65 7.04 -31.37
N CYS A 315 6.92 7.46 -30.14
CA CYS A 315 8.06 8.31 -29.79
C CYS A 315 9.41 7.58 -29.77
N ASP A 316 9.40 6.25 -29.93
CA ASP A 316 10.60 5.42 -30.05
C ASP A 316 10.32 4.29 -31.04
N LYS A 317 11.34 3.90 -31.82
CA LYS A 317 11.28 2.77 -32.78
C LYS A 317 10.91 1.42 -32.14
N LYS A 318 11.09 1.28 -30.81
CA LYS A 318 10.68 0.11 -30.04
C LYS A 318 9.18 0.11 -29.72
N GLY A 319 8.48 1.21 -29.99
CA GLY A 319 7.04 1.35 -29.78
C GLY A 319 6.67 1.81 -28.38
N ILE A 320 5.54 1.32 -27.89
CA ILE A 320 5.02 1.57 -26.54
C ILE A 320 5.07 0.31 -25.66
N ILE A 321 5.11 0.47 -24.34
CA ILE A 321 4.87 -0.63 -23.38
C ILE A 321 3.38 -0.63 -23.06
N TYR A 322 2.67 -1.70 -23.40
CA TYR A 322 1.23 -1.82 -23.13
C TYR A 322 0.89 -2.77 -21.98
N TYR A 323 1.90 -3.46 -21.45
CA TYR A 323 1.74 -4.33 -20.31
C TYR A 323 3.08 -4.50 -19.62
N ASP A 324 3.09 -4.26 -18.32
CA ASP A 324 4.19 -4.59 -17.43
C ASP A 324 3.61 -5.15 -16.14
N ASN A 325 3.98 -6.38 -15.79
CA ASN A 325 3.54 -6.99 -14.53
C ASN A 325 4.40 -6.58 -13.33
N GLU A 326 5.15 -5.48 -13.43
CA GLU A 326 5.89 -4.91 -12.33
C GLU A 326 4.95 -4.48 -11.20
N GLY A 327 5.14 -5.06 -10.01
CA GLY A 327 4.30 -4.78 -8.85
C GLY A 327 3.00 -5.60 -8.80
N GLU A 328 2.67 -6.37 -9.84
CA GLU A 328 1.58 -7.35 -9.76
C GLU A 328 1.92 -8.44 -8.74
N MET A 329 0.90 -8.89 -8.01
CA MET A 329 0.99 -10.01 -7.07
C MET A 329 0.07 -11.12 -7.55
N ILE A 330 0.57 -12.36 -7.60
CA ILE A 330 -0.20 -13.54 -7.99
C ILE A 330 -0.53 -14.33 -6.74
N TYR A 331 -1.83 -14.52 -6.48
CA TYR A 331 -2.28 -15.42 -5.43
C TYR A 331 -2.00 -16.86 -5.84
N ASP A 332 -1.20 -17.57 -5.04
CA ASP A 332 -0.97 -19.00 -5.19
C ASP A 332 -2.01 -19.75 -4.34
N PRO A 333 -3.00 -20.44 -4.96
CA PRO A 333 -4.04 -21.14 -4.22
C PRO A 333 -3.50 -22.28 -3.35
N LYS A 334 -2.35 -22.87 -3.70
CA LYS A 334 -1.74 -23.98 -2.95
C LYS A 334 -1.12 -23.48 -1.67
N THR A 335 -0.36 -22.40 -1.76
CA THR A 335 0.32 -21.82 -0.59
C THR A 335 -0.54 -20.80 0.16
N LYS A 336 -1.68 -20.39 -0.42
CA LYS A 336 -2.57 -19.34 0.08
C LYS A 336 -1.86 -18.01 0.33
N LYS A 337 -0.79 -17.76 -0.42
CA LYS A 337 0.03 -16.55 -0.33
C LYS A 337 0.02 -15.81 -1.65
N TRP A 338 0.03 -14.48 -1.56
CA TRP A 338 0.38 -13.64 -2.69
C TRP A 338 1.89 -13.67 -2.89
N ASN A 339 2.32 -13.94 -4.11
CA ASN A 339 3.73 -13.96 -4.49
C ASN A 339 3.92 -13.14 -5.76
N ASN A 340 5.08 -12.54 -5.92
CA ASN A 340 5.39 -11.89 -7.17
C ASN A 340 5.45 -12.89 -8.33
N PRO A 341 5.12 -12.44 -9.55
CA PRO A 341 5.34 -13.20 -10.76
C PRO A 341 6.76 -13.75 -10.80
N LYS A 342 6.91 -15.02 -11.16
CA LYS A 342 8.23 -15.69 -11.26
C LYS A 342 9.18 -14.97 -12.22
N LYS A 343 8.64 -14.20 -13.17
CA LYS A 343 9.39 -13.42 -14.16
C LYS A 343 8.62 -12.13 -14.47
N ARG A 344 9.35 -11.02 -14.60
CA ARG A 344 8.81 -9.78 -15.16
C ARG A 344 8.52 -9.97 -16.65
N ILE A 345 7.32 -9.62 -17.07
CA ILE A 345 6.84 -9.72 -18.44
C ILE A 345 6.52 -8.30 -18.87
N ILE A 346 7.29 -7.80 -19.83
CA ILE A 346 7.06 -6.51 -20.47
C ILE A 346 6.63 -6.82 -21.90
N LYS A 347 5.43 -6.38 -22.29
CA LYS A 347 4.96 -6.49 -23.67
C LYS A 347 4.97 -5.13 -24.33
N LYS A 348 5.45 -5.11 -25.56
CA LYS A 348 5.63 -3.91 -26.35
C LYS A 348 4.83 -4.00 -27.63
N MET A 349 4.36 -2.86 -28.10
CA MET A 349 3.64 -2.75 -29.36
C MET A 349 4.29 -1.68 -30.24
N LYS A 350 4.69 -2.07 -31.44
CA LYS A 350 5.28 -1.18 -32.46
C LYS A 350 4.19 -0.55 -33.33
N VAL A 351 4.59 0.46 -34.08
CA VAL A 351 3.77 1.06 -35.14
C VAL A 351 3.23 -0.01 -36.09
N ASN A 352 1.98 0.14 -36.49
CA ASN A 352 1.15 -0.76 -37.28
C ASN A 352 0.72 -2.08 -36.62
N GLN A 353 1.04 -2.30 -35.35
CA GLN A 353 0.50 -3.44 -34.59
C GLN A 353 -0.80 -3.07 -33.90
N GLU A 354 -1.62 -4.10 -33.63
CA GLU A 354 -2.95 -3.98 -33.02
C GLU A 354 -3.00 -4.73 -31.69
N GLN A 355 -3.69 -4.17 -30.71
CA GLN A 355 -3.91 -4.81 -29.41
C GLN A 355 -5.16 -4.25 -28.73
N TRP A 356 -5.76 -5.04 -27.83
CA TRP A 356 -6.80 -4.59 -26.91
C TRP A 356 -6.21 -3.92 -25.68
N PHE A 357 -6.73 -2.74 -25.35
CA PHE A 357 -6.35 -1.92 -24.21
C PHE A 357 -7.58 -1.61 -23.37
N LYS A 358 -7.36 -1.26 -22.10
CA LYS A 358 -8.40 -0.53 -21.39
C LYS A 358 -8.56 0.84 -22.03
N TYR A 359 -9.78 1.38 -22.04
CA TYR A 359 -10.02 2.67 -22.67
C TYR A 359 -9.21 3.80 -22.03
N ASP A 360 -9.00 3.74 -20.71
CA ASP A 360 -8.26 4.72 -19.90
C ASP A 360 -6.72 4.59 -20.01
N ASP A 361 -6.21 3.67 -20.84
CA ASP A 361 -4.81 3.71 -21.30
C ASP A 361 -4.61 4.72 -22.44
N TRP A 362 -5.69 5.32 -22.94
CA TRP A 362 -5.69 6.26 -24.05
C TRP A 362 -6.55 7.48 -23.73
N GLU A 363 -6.23 8.61 -24.34
CA GLU A 363 -6.96 9.87 -24.21
C GLU A 363 -7.51 10.31 -25.58
N THR A 364 -8.76 10.78 -25.61
CA THR A 364 -9.32 11.40 -26.81
C THR A 364 -8.63 12.73 -27.07
N ILE A 365 -8.20 12.97 -28.31
CA ILE A 365 -7.73 14.30 -28.70
C ILE A 365 -8.96 15.22 -28.70
N GLU A 366 -9.02 16.17 -27.76
CA GLU A 366 -10.06 17.20 -27.78
C GLU A 366 -9.88 18.03 -29.06
N ASP A 367 -10.94 18.12 -29.86
CA ASP A 367 -11.00 19.13 -30.91
C ASP A 367 -11.03 20.49 -30.21
N ASP A 368 -9.89 21.19 -30.14
CA ASP A 368 -9.85 22.62 -29.83
C ASP A 368 -10.81 23.33 -30.82
N LEU A 369 -12.02 23.63 -30.36
CA LEU A 369 -13.03 24.40 -31.10
C LEU A 369 -12.64 25.87 -31.22
#